data_AF-A0A923G3W1-F1
#
_entry.id   AF-A0A923G3W1-F1
#
_cell.length_a   1.000
_cell.length_b   1.000
_cell.length_c   1.000
_cell.angle_alpha   90.00
_cell.angle_beta   90.00
_cell.angle_gamma   90.00
#
_symmetry.space_group_name_H-M   'P 1'
#
loop_
_entity.id
_entity.type
_entity.pdbx_description
1 polymer ?
#
loop_
_entity_poly.entity_id
_entity_poly.type
_entity_poly.pdbx_seq_one_letter_code
_entity_poly.pdbx_strand_id
1 'polypeptide(L)'
;MECHQHFARMQPHHFKPHDIWQGNSGLSITSNCTSYAGLYQDFQGNPGTELVIGENNDLQIDFGKEIDCVMLDFYVVSNCPWLDEDDLIECDYLGISTDLLDAPPLYWLTLSGQSGTEYVPGVFASTPTRQLLLGPFRKLTISTKQASTLHIPALSWRPVLRH
;
A
#
# COMPACT_ATOMS: atom_id res chain seq x y z
N MET A 1 -7.51 4.79 -20.81
CA MET A 1 -6.73 5.93 -20.26
C MET A 1 -6.26 5.50 -18.88
N GLU A 2 -4.97 5.52 -18.64
CA GLU A 2 -4.36 5.13 -17.37
C GLU A 2 -4.26 6.36 -16.45
N CYS A 3 -4.54 6.17 -15.17
CA CYS A 3 -4.44 7.20 -14.14
C CYS A 3 -3.20 6.92 -13.29
N HIS A 4 -2.48 7.98 -12.89
CA HIS A 4 -1.25 7.85 -12.12
C HIS A 4 -1.25 8.84 -10.96
N GLN A 5 -0.76 8.39 -9.80
CA GLN A 5 -0.48 9.23 -8.66
C GLN A 5 0.96 9.02 -8.21
N HIS A 6 1.79 10.05 -8.39
CA HIS A 6 3.13 10.10 -7.83
C HIS A 6 3.09 10.93 -6.55
N PHE A 7 3.53 10.36 -5.43
CA PHE A 7 3.56 11.06 -4.16
C PHE A 7 4.74 12.05 -4.11
N ALA A 8 5.85 11.77 -4.81
CA ALA A 8 7.09 12.57 -4.76
C ALA A 8 6.94 14.10 -4.90
N ARG A 9 5.92 14.58 -5.61
CA ARG A 9 5.69 16.03 -5.85
C ARG A 9 4.73 16.68 -4.85
N MET A 10 4.27 15.94 -3.85
CA MET A 10 3.25 16.39 -2.92
C MET A 10 3.87 16.92 -1.64
N GLN A 11 3.13 17.83 -0.99
CA GLN A 11 3.55 18.35 0.30
C GLN A 11 3.36 17.27 1.38
N PRO A 12 4.30 17.16 2.35
CA PRO A 12 4.11 16.29 3.49
C PRO A 12 2.81 16.60 4.22
N HIS A 13 2.11 15.57 4.66
CA HIS A 13 0.81 15.69 5.30
C HIS A 13 0.51 14.47 6.17
N HIS A 14 0.24 14.70 7.46
CA HIS A 14 -0.16 13.63 8.37
C HIS A 14 -1.67 13.40 8.28
N PHE A 15 -2.11 12.16 8.10
CA PHE A 15 -3.53 11.81 8.15
C PHE A 15 -3.99 11.67 9.60
N LYS A 16 -5.00 12.45 10.00
CA LYS A 16 -5.70 12.20 11.27
C LYS A 16 -6.72 11.08 11.07
N PRO A 17 -7.16 10.42 12.15
CA PRO A 17 -8.25 9.46 12.06
C PRO A 17 -9.47 10.12 11.41
N HIS A 18 -10.03 9.45 10.40
CA HIS A 18 -11.14 9.90 9.57
C HIS A 18 -10.89 11.12 8.66
N ASP A 19 -9.67 11.67 8.62
CA ASP A 19 -9.34 12.68 7.62
C ASP A 19 -9.36 12.05 6.22
N ILE A 20 -9.85 12.83 5.27
CA ILE A 20 -9.90 12.45 3.86
C ILE A 20 -8.96 13.37 3.10
N TRP A 21 -7.91 12.79 2.55
CA TRP A 21 -7.09 13.46 1.55
C TRP A 21 -7.68 13.21 0.17
N GLN A 22 -7.79 14.27 -0.63
CA GLN A 22 -8.29 14.17 -2.01
C GLN A 22 -7.18 14.58 -2.98
N GLY A 23 -6.82 13.66 -3.86
CA GLY A 23 -5.91 13.91 -4.96
C GLY A 23 -6.61 14.51 -6.18
N ASN A 24 -5.85 15.19 -7.04
CA ASN A 24 -6.36 15.79 -8.27
C ASN A 24 -6.86 14.78 -9.32
N SER A 25 -6.54 13.50 -9.11
CA SER A 25 -6.88 12.37 -9.98
C SER A 25 -8.25 11.75 -9.69
N GLY A 26 -8.98 12.27 -8.70
CA GLY A 26 -10.24 11.69 -8.19
C GLY A 26 -10.01 10.55 -7.20
N LEU A 27 -8.75 10.29 -6.84
CA LEU A 27 -8.35 9.40 -5.76
C LEU A 27 -8.65 10.06 -4.41
N SER A 28 -9.32 9.36 -3.51
CA SER A 28 -9.41 9.77 -2.10
C SER A 28 -8.78 8.75 -1.19
N ILE A 29 -8.06 9.25 -0.19
CA ILE A 29 -7.38 8.43 0.82
C ILE A 29 -8.02 8.78 2.16
N THR A 30 -8.55 7.77 2.83
CA THR A 30 -9.10 7.89 4.17
C THR A 30 -8.33 6.97 5.09
N SER A 31 -7.98 7.50 6.24
CA SER A 31 -7.26 6.74 7.23
C SER A 31 -8.14 6.53 8.47
N ASN A 32 -8.25 5.30 8.95
CA ASN A 32 -8.81 5.04 10.28
C ASN A 32 -7.70 4.85 11.32
N CYS A 33 -6.58 5.56 11.15
CA CYS A 33 -5.36 5.33 11.88
C CYS A 33 -5.51 5.49 13.40
N THR A 34 -4.75 4.67 14.12
CA THR A 34 -4.40 4.92 15.52
C THR A 34 -2.89 5.17 15.68
N SER A 35 -2.10 4.89 14.63
CA SER A 35 -0.66 5.13 14.53
C SER A 35 -0.34 6.14 13.41
N TYR A 36 0.94 6.32 13.05
CA TYR A 36 1.37 7.22 12.00
C TYR A 36 0.92 6.74 10.61
N ALA A 37 0.27 7.62 9.84
CA ALA A 37 0.11 7.45 8.40
C ALA A 37 -0.05 8.81 7.73
N GLY A 38 0.35 8.90 6.46
CA GLY A 38 0.39 10.18 5.77
C GLY A 38 1.36 10.20 4.61
N LEU A 39 1.52 11.40 4.05
CA LEU A 39 2.54 11.75 3.10
C LEU A 39 3.78 12.22 3.85
N TYR A 40 4.86 11.45 3.82
CA TYR A 40 6.11 11.78 4.51
C TYR A 40 7.26 11.88 3.53
N GLN A 41 8.36 12.49 3.95
CA GLN A 41 9.59 12.44 3.16
C GLN A 41 10.03 10.98 2.98
N ASP A 42 10.56 10.67 1.80
CA ASP A 42 11.12 9.35 1.50
C ASP A 42 12.09 8.93 2.61
N PHE A 43 11.91 7.71 3.11
CA PHE A 43 12.74 7.13 4.18
C PHE A 43 14.22 7.01 3.78
N GLN A 44 14.50 6.83 2.49
CA GLN A 44 15.84 6.73 1.92
C GLN A 44 16.53 8.11 1.78
N GLY A 45 15.85 9.20 2.14
CA GLY A 45 16.40 10.56 2.10
C GLY A 45 16.45 11.17 0.70
N ASN A 46 15.80 10.56 -0.30
CA ASN A 46 15.65 11.18 -1.60
C ASN A 46 14.66 12.37 -1.52
N PRO A 47 14.81 13.38 -2.39
CA PRO A 47 13.86 14.48 -2.45
C PRO A 47 12.49 13.98 -2.96
N GLY A 48 11.51 13.95 -2.07
CA GLY A 48 10.12 13.65 -2.42
C GLY A 48 9.30 13.21 -1.21
N THR A 49 8.00 13.03 -1.41
CA THR A 49 7.12 12.39 -0.44
C THR A 49 6.56 11.04 -0.89
N GLU A 50 6.21 10.21 0.07
CA GLU A 50 5.64 8.88 -0.10
C GLU A 50 4.42 8.72 0.79
N LEU A 51 3.47 7.89 0.36
CA LEU A 51 2.40 7.45 1.23
C LEU A 51 2.96 6.38 2.17
N VAL A 52 3.02 6.70 3.47
CA VAL A 52 3.52 5.80 4.51
C VAL A 52 2.36 5.38 5.40
N ILE A 53 2.28 4.09 5.68
CA ILE A 53 1.29 3.47 6.55
C ILE A 53 2.05 2.75 7.66
N GLY A 54 2.01 3.30 8.87
CA GLY A 54 2.61 2.70 10.06
C GLY A 54 1.88 1.46 10.53
N GLU A 55 2.32 0.89 11.65
CA GLU A 55 1.80 -0.36 12.19
C GLU A 55 0.35 -0.28 12.70
N ASN A 56 -0.39 -1.39 12.64
CA ASN A 56 -1.78 -1.50 13.12
C ASN A 56 -2.72 -0.43 12.52
N ASN A 57 -2.60 -0.18 11.22
CA ASN A 57 -3.44 0.80 10.54
C ASN A 57 -4.21 0.19 9.39
N ASP A 58 -5.43 0.72 9.21
CA ASP A 58 -6.24 0.52 8.03
C ASP A 58 -6.29 1.84 7.26
N LEU A 59 -5.64 1.86 6.09
CA LEU A 59 -5.71 2.96 5.16
C LEU A 59 -6.51 2.56 3.93
N GLN A 60 -7.56 3.31 3.64
CA GLN A 60 -8.43 3.07 2.50
C GLN A 60 -8.12 4.05 1.38
N ILE A 61 -8.04 3.53 0.17
CA ILE A 61 -7.94 4.27 -1.08
C ILE A 61 -9.22 4.01 -1.89
N ASP A 62 -10.00 5.05 -2.17
CA ASP A 62 -11.16 4.99 -3.07
C ASP A 62 -10.78 5.65 -4.40
N PHE A 63 -10.93 4.91 -5.49
CA PHE A 63 -10.60 5.37 -6.84
C PHE A 63 -11.73 6.20 -7.48
N GLY A 64 -12.85 6.40 -6.77
CA GLY A 64 -14.05 7.13 -7.20
C GLY A 64 -14.93 6.35 -8.17
N LYS A 65 -14.36 5.39 -8.89
CA LYS A 65 -14.99 4.51 -9.88
C LYS A 65 -14.36 3.12 -9.82
N GLU A 66 -15.02 2.13 -10.42
CA GLU A 66 -14.41 0.82 -10.56
C GLU A 66 -13.18 0.86 -11.47
N ILE A 67 -12.17 0.09 -11.09
CA ILE A 67 -10.91 -0.06 -11.80
C ILE A 67 -10.70 -1.53 -12.19
N ASP A 68 -10.13 -1.75 -13.37
CA ASP A 68 -9.74 -3.07 -13.87
C ASP A 68 -8.47 -3.57 -13.19
N CYS A 69 -7.60 -2.66 -12.78
CA CYS A 69 -6.36 -2.98 -12.10
C CYS A 69 -5.73 -1.74 -11.44
N VAL A 70 -4.87 -1.99 -10.45
CA VAL A 70 -3.91 -1.02 -9.89
C VAL A 70 -2.53 -1.66 -9.83
N MET A 71 -1.51 -0.89 -10.20
CA MET A 71 -0.10 -1.19 -9.94
C MET A 71 0.35 -0.33 -8.77
N LEU A 72 0.83 -0.98 -7.72
CA LEU A 72 1.44 -0.33 -6.55
C LEU A 72 2.97 -0.39 -6.70
N ASP A 73 3.62 0.77 -6.63
CA ASP A 73 5.06 0.83 -6.38
C ASP A 73 5.21 0.90 -4.85
N PHE A 74 5.93 -0.03 -4.23
CA PHE A 74 6.03 -0.09 -2.77
C PHE A 74 7.29 -0.79 -2.25
N TYR A 75 7.56 -0.62 -0.96
CA TYR A 75 8.48 -1.46 -0.17
C TYR A 75 8.02 -1.49 1.30
N VAL A 76 8.54 -2.44 2.06
CA VAL A 76 8.16 -2.68 3.46
C VAL A 76 9.39 -2.50 4.35
N VAL A 77 9.25 -1.72 5.41
CA VAL A 77 10.21 -1.64 6.51
C VAL A 77 9.61 -2.36 7.71
N SER A 78 10.29 -3.38 8.21
CA SER A 78 9.79 -4.17 9.34
C SER A 78 10.85 -4.35 10.40
N ASN A 79 10.42 -4.25 11.67
CA ASN A 79 11.23 -4.54 12.85
C ASN A 79 10.66 -5.75 13.61
N CYS A 80 10.03 -6.69 12.90
CA CYS A 80 9.35 -7.84 13.50
C CYS A 80 10.36 -8.70 14.28
N PRO A 81 10.22 -8.87 15.60
CA PRO A 81 11.21 -9.58 16.42
C PRO A 81 11.15 -11.11 16.29
N TRP A 82 10.13 -11.66 15.64
CA TRP A 82 9.93 -13.11 15.44
C TRP A 82 10.34 -13.59 14.04
N LEU A 83 10.79 -12.70 13.17
CA LEU A 83 11.45 -13.03 11.91
C LEU A 83 12.85 -12.45 11.98
N ASP A 84 13.87 -13.24 11.64
CA ASP A 84 15.18 -12.66 11.43
C ASP A 84 15.09 -11.70 10.24
N GLU A 85 15.69 -10.53 10.37
CA GLU A 85 15.77 -9.56 9.28
C GLU A 85 16.52 -10.18 8.09
N ASP A 86 17.53 -11.01 8.40
CA ASP A 86 18.28 -11.77 7.41
C ASP A 86 17.39 -12.79 6.65
N ASP A 87 16.45 -13.46 7.33
CA ASP A 87 15.51 -14.41 6.70
C ASP A 87 14.57 -13.69 5.72
N LEU A 88 14.06 -12.52 6.12
CA LEU A 88 13.20 -11.69 5.28
C LEU A 88 13.93 -11.19 4.04
N ILE A 89 15.16 -10.72 4.22
CA ILE A 89 16.03 -10.27 3.12
C ILE A 89 16.37 -11.45 2.19
N GLU A 90 16.64 -12.64 2.74
CA GLU A 90 16.91 -13.84 1.95
C GLU A 90 15.68 -14.28 1.14
N CYS A 91 14.49 -14.26 1.73
CA CYS A 91 13.23 -14.51 1.01
C CYS A 91 13.04 -13.54 -0.17
N ASP A 92 13.25 -12.24 0.06
CA ASP A 92 13.16 -11.22 -1.00
C ASP A 92 14.21 -11.45 -2.09
N TYR A 93 15.46 -11.70 -1.71
CA TYR A 93 16.57 -11.95 -2.65
C TYR A 93 16.36 -13.20 -3.51
N LEU A 94 15.84 -14.27 -2.91
CA LEU A 94 15.59 -15.54 -3.60
C LEU A 94 14.21 -15.58 -4.31
N GLY A 95 13.36 -14.57 -4.13
CA GLY A 95 12.00 -14.55 -4.65
C GLY A 95 11.09 -15.62 -4.04
N ILE A 96 11.37 -15.99 -2.78
CA ILE A 96 10.67 -17.05 -2.05
C ILE A 96 9.59 -16.42 -1.17
N SER A 97 8.41 -17.02 -1.13
CA SER A 97 7.33 -16.55 -0.24
C SER A 97 7.74 -16.72 1.22
N THR A 98 7.55 -15.66 2.01
CA THR A 98 7.69 -15.70 3.48
C THR A 98 6.74 -16.69 4.14
N ASP A 99 5.67 -17.12 3.44
CA ASP A 99 4.77 -18.17 3.92
C ASP A 99 5.50 -19.50 4.16
N LEU A 100 6.63 -19.76 3.49
CA LEU A 100 7.43 -20.97 3.71
C LEU A 100 8.11 -21.00 5.08
N LEU A 101 8.19 -19.84 5.75
CA LEU A 101 8.68 -19.71 7.12
C LEU A 101 7.55 -19.82 8.16
N ASP A 102 6.32 -20.18 7.73
CA ASP A 102 5.09 -20.12 8.54
C ASP A 102 4.84 -18.73 9.16
N ALA A 103 5.42 -17.69 8.57
CA ALA A 103 5.33 -16.33 9.04
C ALA A 103 3.99 -15.70 8.62
N PRO A 104 3.26 -15.03 9.54
CA PRO A 104 2.06 -14.31 9.15
C PRO A 104 2.44 -13.11 8.26
N PRO A 105 1.63 -12.77 7.25
CA PRO A 105 1.89 -11.62 6.39
C PRO A 105 1.85 -10.32 7.20
N LEU A 106 2.80 -9.43 6.89
CA LEU A 106 3.02 -8.15 7.57
C LEU A 106 1.89 -7.14 7.31
N TYR A 107 1.25 -7.24 6.15
CA TYR A 107 0.07 -6.45 5.81
C TYR A 107 -0.92 -7.27 4.97
N TRP A 108 -2.15 -6.79 4.86
CA TRP A 108 -3.21 -7.35 4.05
C TRP A 108 -3.78 -6.29 3.13
N LEU A 109 -4.24 -6.74 1.97
CA LEU A 109 -4.93 -5.93 0.98
C LEU A 109 -6.37 -6.42 0.90
N THR A 110 -7.32 -5.51 1.03
CA THR A 110 -8.74 -5.79 0.84
C THR A 110 -9.24 -5.05 -0.40
N LEU A 111 -9.66 -5.80 -1.42
CA LEU A 111 -10.19 -5.26 -2.66
C LEU A 111 -11.72 -5.32 -2.60
N SER A 112 -12.38 -4.17 -2.60
CA SER A 112 -13.84 -4.10 -2.45
C SER A 112 -14.49 -3.42 -3.65
N GLY A 113 -15.46 -4.09 -4.27
CA GLY A 113 -16.17 -3.64 -5.47
C GLY A 113 -17.64 -4.06 -5.49
N GLN A 114 -18.30 -3.93 -6.64
CA GLN A 114 -19.68 -4.42 -6.81
C GLN A 114 -19.76 -5.95 -6.83
N SER A 115 -18.69 -6.61 -7.26
CA SER A 115 -18.54 -8.07 -7.35
C SER A 115 -18.34 -8.75 -5.99
N GLY A 116 -17.94 -7.99 -4.96
CA GLY A 116 -17.66 -8.51 -3.63
C GLY A 116 -16.39 -7.92 -3.02
N THR A 117 -15.87 -8.64 -2.03
CA THR A 117 -14.65 -8.31 -1.31
C THR A 117 -13.66 -9.46 -1.41
N GLU A 118 -12.43 -9.16 -1.81
CA GLU A 118 -11.31 -10.09 -1.88
C GLU A 118 -10.23 -9.70 -0.87
N TYR A 119 -9.60 -10.70 -0.25
CA TYR A 119 -8.51 -10.52 0.71
C TYR A 119 -7.24 -11.14 0.14
N VAL A 120 -6.20 -10.32 -0.01
CA VAL A 120 -4.91 -10.72 -0.59
C VAL A 120 -3.82 -10.47 0.47
N PRO A 121 -3.00 -11.48 0.80
CA PRO A 121 -1.85 -11.26 1.68
C PRO A 121 -0.84 -10.32 1.01
N GLY A 122 -0.25 -9.44 1.81
CA GLY A 122 0.82 -8.56 1.37
C GLY A 122 2.11 -9.33 1.09
N VAL A 123 2.87 -8.90 0.09
CA VAL A 123 4.18 -9.47 -0.24
C VAL A 123 5.25 -8.67 0.48
N PHE A 124 6.19 -9.33 1.14
CA PHE A 124 7.35 -8.65 1.68
C PHE A 124 8.29 -8.22 0.55
N ALA A 125 8.76 -6.97 0.59
CA ALA A 125 9.74 -6.43 -0.33
C ALA A 125 10.60 -5.42 0.41
N SER A 126 11.88 -5.74 0.61
CA SER A 126 12.83 -4.85 1.30
C SER A 126 13.30 -3.71 0.41
N THR A 127 13.12 -3.86 -0.91
CA THR A 127 13.47 -2.87 -1.92
C THR A 127 12.23 -2.43 -2.73
N PRO A 128 12.26 -1.23 -3.35
CA PRO A 128 11.15 -0.76 -4.18
C PRO A 128 10.78 -1.75 -5.28
N THR A 129 9.57 -2.29 -5.19
CA THR A 129 9.02 -3.28 -6.13
C THR A 129 7.65 -2.88 -6.64
N ARG A 130 7.09 -3.69 -7.53
CA ARG A 130 5.78 -3.48 -8.13
C ARG A 130 4.85 -4.67 -7.88
N GLN A 131 3.64 -4.39 -7.42
CA GLN A 131 2.57 -5.38 -7.32
C GLN A 131 1.35 -4.95 -8.13
N LEU A 132 0.92 -5.82 -9.04
CA LEU A 132 -0.31 -5.68 -9.81
C LEU A 132 -1.47 -6.35 -9.06
N LEU A 133 -2.52 -5.59 -8.79
CA LEU A 133 -3.78 -6.10 -8.25
C LEU A 133 -4.85 -6.00 -9.34
N LEU A 134 -5.54 -7.10 -9.60
CA LEU A 134 -6.55 -7.20 -10.64
C LEU A 134 -7.95 -6.92 -10.07
N GLY A 135 -8.75 -6.23 -10.88
CA GLY A 135 -10.13 -5.87 -10.60
C GLY A 135 -11.15 -6.87 -11.14
N PRO A 136 -12.45 -6.50 -11.11
CA PRO A 136 -12.96 -5.16 -10.81
C PRO A 136 -13.09 -4.88 -9.31
N PHE A 137 -12.57 -3.74 -8.85
CA PHE A 137 -12.87 -3.19 -7.53
C PHE A 137 -12.86 -1.65 -7.55
N ARG A 138 -13.40 -1.02 -6.50
CA ARG A 138 -13.45 0.44 -6.34
C ARG A 138 -12.61 0.94 -5.18
N LYS A 139 -12.46 0.12 -4.15
CA LYS A 139 -11.72 0.46 -2.94
C LYS A 139 -10.62 -0.54 -2.69
N LEU A 140 -9.47 -0.03 -2.31
CA LEU A 140 -8.34 -0.79 -1.79
C LEU A 140 -8.14 -0.38 -0.34
N THR A 141 -8.27 -1.31 0.60
CA THR A 141 -7.84 -1.10 1.98
C THR A 141 -6.52 -1.81 2.20
N ILE A 142 -5.55 -1.11 2.76
CA ILE A 142 -4.25 -1.63 3.16
C ILE A 142 -4.21 -1.67 4.68
N SER A 143 -4.10 -2.88 5.22
CA SER A 143 -4.14 -3.18 6.64
C SER A 143 -2.78 -3.67 7.10
N THR A 144 -2.01 -2.85 7.79
CA THR A 144 -0.69 -3.20 8.33
C THR A 144 -0.82 -3.84 9.71
N LYS A 145 0.03 -4.83 10.02
CA LYS A 145 0.14 -5.44 11.36
C LYS A 145 1.29 -4.82 12.16
N GLN A 146 1.44 -5.27 13.40
CA GLN A 146 2.52 -4.87 14.32
C GLN A 146 3.90 -4.95 13.65
N ALA A 147 4.76 -3.98 13.97
CA ALA A 147 6.16 -3.95 13.57
C ALA A 147 6.42 -3.95 12.05
N SER A 148 5.47 -3.46 11.24
CA SER A 148 5.66 -3.23 9.81
C SER A 148 5.16 -1.86 9.38
N THR A 149 5.86 -1.27 8.43
CA THR A 149 5.54 0.01 7.81
C THR A 149 5.57 -0.18 6.31
N LEU A 150 4.48 0.19 5.65
CA LEU A 150 4.38 0.12 4.20
C LEU A 150 4.63 1.50 3.59
N HIS A 151 5.56 1.57 2.65
CA HIS A 151 5.91 2.77 1.90
C HIS A 151 5.44 2.63 0.46
N ILE A 152 4.70 3.62 -0.04
CA ILE A 152 4.12 3.64 -1.38
C ILE A 152 4.53 4.95 -2.07
N PRO A 153 5.58 4.94 -2.90
CA PRO A 153 6.05 6.14 -3.61
C PRO A 153 5.12 6.57 -4.75
N ALA A 154 4.44 5.60 -5.37
CA ALA A 154 3.51 5.85 -6.45
C ALA A 154 2.51 4.70 -6.62
N LEU A 155 1.39 5.00 -7.27
CA LEU A 155 0.48 3.99 -7.78
C LEU A 155 -0.14 4.43 -9.09
N SER A 156 -0.57 3.48 -9.90
CA SER A 156 -1.24 3.71 -11.18
C SER A 156 -2.40 2.76 -11.35
N TRP A 157 -3.50 3.20 -11.95
CA TRP A 157 -4.71 2.40 -12.08
C TRP A 157 -5.41 2.64 -13.41
N ARG A 158 -6.15 1.63 -13.85
CA ARG A 158 -6.97 1.71 -15.05
C ARG A 158 -8.45 1.61 -14.70
N PRO A 159 -9.26 2.64 -14.97
CA PRO A 159 -10.72 2.57 -14.79
C PRO A 159 -11.35 1.51 -15.70
N VAL A 160 -12.40 0.83 -15.21
CA VAL A 160 -13.23 -0.05 -16.05
C VAL A 160 -13.85 0.77 -17.17
N LEU A 161 -13.69 0.32 -18.42
CA LEU A 161 -14.39 0.90 -19.57
C LEU A 161 -15.77 0.26 -19.67
N ARG A 162 -16.82 1.00 -19.29
CA ARG A 162 -18.20 0.63 -19.59
C ARG A 162 -18.59 1.29 -20.91
N HIS A 163 -18.89 0.47 -21.93
CA HIS A 163 -19.38 0.91 -23.24
C HIS A 163 -20.88 1.22 -23.20
#